data_AF-A0A1U8J9S8-F1
#
_entry.id   AF-A0A1U8J9S8-F1
#
_cell.length_a   1.000
_cell.length_b   1.000
_cell.length_c   1.000
_cell.angle_alpha   90.00
_cell.angle_beta   90.00
_cell.angle_gamma   90.00
#
_symmetry.space_group_name_H-M   'P 1'
#
loop_
_entity.id
_entity.type
_entity.pdbx_description
1 polymer ?
#
loop_
_entity_poly.entity_id
_entity_poly.type
_entity_poly.pdbx_seq_one_letter_code
_entity_poly.pdbx_strand_id
1 'polypeptide(L)'
;MANAMLHQTVGTLQLHGSSGIHFQGGNNSVRLVPKGFKVEVGFCKRGICSSGEKKFSVIQASASQTSVFDPVLSPSNNGTHESLKKSNEAALILIRHGESLWNEKNLFTGCVDVPLTKKGVEEAIEAGKRLSNIPVDMIFTSALIRAQMTAMLAMTQHRRKKVPIIMHNENEQARVWSQIHSEDTIKQSIPVIAAWQLNERMYGELQGLNKQETADRFGKEKVHEWRRSYDTPPPNGESLEMCAERAVAYFKDEIEPQLLSGKNVMIAAHGNSLRSIIMYLDKLTSQEVISLELSTGIPMLYIFKEGKFIRRGSPIAPTEAGVYAYTRKLAQYRQKLDEMLH
;
A
#
# COMPACT_ATOMS: atom_id res chain seq x y z
N MET A 1 -8.97 -50.97 14.67
CA MET A 1 -8.54 -52.37 14.37
C MET A 1 -9.51 -52.95 13.37
N ALA A 2 -8.98 -53.63 12.32
CA ALA A 2 -9.67 -54.15 11.12
C ALA A 2 -10.22 -53.02 10.23
N ASN A 3 -10.14 -52.99 8.89
CA ASN A 3 -9.96 -53.92 7.77
C ASN A 3 -9.54 -53.01 6.57
N ALA A 4 -9.06 -53.41 5.40
CA ALA A 4 -8.50 -54.60 4.79
C ALA A 4 -7.90 -54.09 3.47
N MET A 5 -6.80 -54.69 2.98
CA MET A 5 -6.31 -54.47 1.63
C MET A 5 -7.26 -55.06 0.59
N LEU A 6 -7.45 -54.34 -0.52
CA LEU A 6 -7.91 -54.91 -1.79
C LEU A 6 -7.28 -54.13 -2.95
N HIS A 7 -6.36 -54.79 -3.65
CA HIS A 7 -5.87 -54.40 -4.97
C HIS A 7 -6.93 -54.71 -6.02
N GLN A 8 -7.17 -53.80 -6.97
CA GLN A 8 -7.39 -54.15 -8.37
C GLN A 8 -7.18 -52.97 -9.33
N THR A 9 -6.59 -53.34 -10.46
CA THR A 9 -6.08 -52.59 -11.62
C THR A 9 -7.14 -52.19 -12.64
N VAL A 10 -6.97 -51.01 -13.25
CA VAL A 10 -7.44 -50.60 -14.61
C VAL A 10 -6.50 -49.45 -15.03
N GLY A 11 -5.90 -49.32 -16.22
CA GLY A 11 -5.91 -49.98 -17.51
C GLY A 11 -5.28 -48.97 -18.49
N THR A 12 -4.12 -49.29 -19.08
CA THR A 12 -3.37 -48.42 -20.00
C THR A 12 -3.79 -48.71 -21.44
N LEU A 13 -4.17 -47.68 -22.21
CA LEU A 13 -4.41 -47.78 -23.65
C LEU A 13 -3.31 -47.03 -24.40
N GLN A 14 -2.39 -47.81 -24.98
CA GLN A 14 -1.46 -47.39 -26.02
C GLN A 14 -2.07 -47.75 -27.38
N LEU A 15 -1.99 -46.83 -28.34
CA LEU A 15 -2.15 -47.13 -29.76
C LEU A 15 -0.95 -46.56 -30.50
N HIS A 16 -0.21 -47.44 -31.17
CA HIS A 16 0.90 -47.14 -32.06
C HIS A 16 0.44 -47.37 -33.51
N GLY A 17 0.83 -46.47 -34.40
CA GLY A 17 0.65 -46.60 -35.85
C GLY A 17 1.46 -45.52 -36.57
N SER A 18 2.57 -45.93 -37.17
CA SER A 18 3.55 -45.12 -37.87
C SER A 18 3.24 -45.01 -39.36
N SER A 19 3.46 -43.83 -39.96
CA SER A 19 4.06 -43.58 -41.30
C SER A 19 3.88 -42.12 -41.70
N GLY A 20 4.96 -41.47 -42.15
CA GLY A 20 4.93 -40.10 -42.65
C GLY A 20 4.57 -40.01 -44.13
N ILE A 21 4.07 -38.85 -44.56
CA ILE A 21 4.11 -38.28 -45.92
C ILE A 21 3.89 -36.76 -45.80
N HIS A 22 4.59 -36.01 -46.65
CA HIS A 22 4.60 -34.55 -46.81
C HIS A 22 3.44 -34.06 -47.72
N PHE A 23 3.08 -32.77 -47.58
CA PHE A 23 2.32 -31.86 -48.49
C PHE A 23 0.94 -31.32 -48.04
N GLN A 24 0.94 -30.01 -47.78
CA GLN A 24 0.07 -28.92 -48.29
C GLN A 24 -1.44 -29.15 -48.53
N GLY A 25 -2.26 -28.23 -47.98
CA GLY A 25 -3.64 -27.98 -48.44
C GLY A 25 -4.57 -27.52 -47.32
N GLY A 26 -5.10 -26.29 -47.42
CA GLY A 26 -5.92 -25.67 -46.38
C GLY A 26 -7.39 -26.11 -46.35
N ASN A 27 -8.11 -25.78 -45.27
CA ASN A 27 -9.17 -24.76 -45.29
C ASN A 27 -9.90 -24.62 -43.93
N ASN A 28 -10.28 -23.38 -43.67
CA ASN A 28 -11.45 -22.90 -42.92
C ASN A 28 -11.51 -23.09 -41.39
N SER A 29 -11.30 -21.97 -40.68
CA SER A 29 -12.08 -21.64 -39.49
C SER A 29 -12.53 -20.18 -39.57
N VAL A 30 -13.84 -20.00 -39.44
CA VAL A 30 -14.62 -18.77 -39.55
C VAL A 30 -14.22 -17.78 -38.46
N ARG A 31 -13.92 -16.53 -38.84
CA ARG A 31 -13.63 -15.41 -37.92
C ARG A 31 -14.77 -14.40 -38.00
N LEU A 32 -15.54 -14.28 -36.93
CA LEU A 32 -16.54 -13.23 -36.72
C LEU A 32 -15.84 -11.96 -36.21
N VAL A 33 -16.04 -10.85 -36.92
CA VAL A 33 -15.70 -9.47 -36.53
C VAL A 33 -17.01 -8.70 -36.47
N PRO A 34 -17.16 -7.73 -35.56
CA PRO A 34 -17.46 -6.39 -36.08
C PRO A 34 -16.75 -5.23 -35.36
N LYS A 35 -16.24 -4.32 -36.21
CA LYS A 35 -16.29 -2.84 -36.17
C LYS A 35 -15.65 -2.12 -34.96
N GLY A 36 -14.66 -1.24 -35.10
CA GLY A 36 -13.98 -0.71 -36.27
C GLY A 36 -12.81 0.18 -35.81
N PHE A 37 -11.63 -0.04 -36.39
CA PHE A 37 -10.45 0.83 -36.29
C PHE A 37 -10.16 1.33 -37.70
N LYS A 38 -10.06 2.65 -37.86
CA LYS A 38 -9.60 3.28 -39.10
C LYS A 38 -8.10 3.52 -38.94
N VAL A 39 -7.29 2.73 -39.63
CA VAL A 39 -5.84 2.92 -39.77
C VAL A 39 -5.60 3.32 -41.22
N GLU A 40 -4.98 4.48 -41.43
CA GLU A 40 -4.50 4.90 -42.74
C GLU A 40 -2.96 4.80 -42.72
N VAL A 41 -2.42 3.99 -43.63
CA VAL A 41 -0.98 3.83 -43.85
C VAL A 41 -0.61 4.59 -45.12
N GLY A 42 0.28 5.57 -45.00
CA GLY A 42 0.94 6.22 -46.13
C GLY A 42 2.45 6.29 -45.89
N PHE A 43 3.22 5.57 -46.70
CA PHE A 43 4.68 5.68 -46.76
C PHE A 43 5.09 6.96 -47.51
N CYS A 44 6.03 7.75 -46.98
CA CYS A 44 7.43 7.88 -47.46
C CYS A 44 8.09 9.27 -47.19
N LYS A 45 9.38 9.19 -46.81
CA LYS A 45 10.52 10.15 -46.98
C LYS A 45 10.66 11.41 -46.11
N ARG A 46 11.78 11.40 -45.36
CA ARG A 46 12.74 12.48 -45.00
C ARG A 46 12.31 13.94 -45.23
N GLY A 47 12.30 14.72 -44.15
CA GLY A 47 12.39 16.19 -44.20
C GLY A 47 12.00 16.85 -42.87
N ILE A 48 12.90 17.65 -42.30
CA ILE A 48 12.70 18.50 -41.12
C ILE A 48 11.74 19.64 -41.48
N CYS A 49 10.72 19.94 -40.66
CA CYS A 49 10.27 21.31 -40.42
C CYS A 49 9.35 21.43 -39.18
N SER A 50 9.55 22.53 -38.46
CA SER A 50 8.87 23.03 -37.26
C SER A 50 7.39 23.37 -37.45
N SER A 51 6.58 23.22 -36.39
CA SER A 51 5.25 23.84 -36.31
C SER A 51 4.92 24.27 -34.88
N GLY A 52 4.63 25.56 -34.71
CA GLY A 52 4.18 26.17 -33.45
C GLY A 52 2.72 25.84 -33.13
N GLU A 53 2.41 25.80 -31.83
CA GLU A 53 1.07 25.52 -31.31
C GLU A 53 0.20 26.78 -31.31
N LYS A 54 -0.96 26.70 -31.96
CA LYS A 54 -2.05 27.68 -31.83
C LYS A 54 -3.10 27.16 -30.84
N LYS A 55 -3.36 27.96 -29.80
CA LYS A 55 -4.51 27.84 -28.89
C LYS A 55 -5.82 28.11 -29.65
N PHE A 56 -6.84 27.29 -29.43
CA PHE A 56 -8.22 27.59 -29.80
C PHE A 56 -9.05 27.85 -28.54
N SER A 57 -9.55 29.07 -28.41
CA SER A 57 -10.58 29.48 -27.46
C SER A 57 -11.92 29.54 -28.18
N VAL A 58 -12.96 28.91 -27.62
CA VAL A 58 -14.33 29.02 -28.10
C VAL A 58 -15.06 30.05 -27.24
N ILE A 59 -15.50 31.13 -27.87
CA ILE A 59 -16.39 32.15 -27.32
C ILE A 59 -17.77 31.90 -27.95
N GLN A 60 -18.82 31.86 -27.13
CA GLN A 60 -20.19 32.05 -27.61
C GLN A 60 -20.92 33.01 -26.67
N ALA A 61 -21.58 33.99 -27.27
CA ALA A 61 -22.20 35.16 -26.64
C ALA A 61 -23.74 35.16 -26.79
N SER A 62 -24.34 36.12 -26.07
CA SER A 62 -25.69 36.71 -26.21
C SER A 62 -26.84 36.00 -25.46
N ALA A 63 -27.83 36.67 -24.87
CA ALA A 63 -28.12 38.08 -24.62
C ALA A 63 -29.12 38.20 -23.44
N SER A 64 -29.14 39.38 -22.83
CA SER A 64 -29.90 39.80 -21.65
C SER A 64 -31.39 40.03 -21.93
N GLN A 65 -32.25 39.74 -20.94
CA GLN A 65 -33.49 40.48 -20.71
C GLN A 65 -33.70 40.72 -19.21
N THR A 66 -33.96 41.98 -18.91
CA THR A 66 -34.26 42.57 -17.60
C THR A 66 -35.75 42.46 -17.27
N SER A 67 -36.09 42.13 -16.03
CA SER A 67 -37.39 42.46 -15.45
C SER A 67 -37.20 42.93 -13.99
N VAL A 68 -37.64 44.16 -13.75
CA VAL A 68 -37.62 44.90 -12.50
C VAL A 68 -38.71 44.35 -11.56
N PHE A 69 -38.36 43.98 -10.33
CA PHE A 69 -39.27 43.96 -9.19
C PHE A 69 -38.45 44.07 -7.88
N ASP A 70 -38.60 45.19 -7.17
CA ASP A 70 -38.26 45.29 -5.75
C ASP A 70 -39.37 44.65 -4.91
N PRO A 71 -39.03 43.96 -3.82
CA PRO A 71 -39.71 44.27 -2.58
C PRO A 71 -38.80 44.27 -1.34
N VAL A 72 -38.93 45.38 -0.59
CA VAL A 72 -39.07 45.43 0.87
C VAL A 72 -38.06 44.64 1.72
N LEU A 73 -37.11 45.39 2.29
CA LEU A 73 -36.26 44.97 3.40
C LEU A 73 -37.09 44.51 4.61
N SER A 74 -36.83 43.30 5.07
CA SER A 74 -37.13 42.82 6.42
C SER A 74 -35.85 42.21 7.01
N PRO A 75 -35.48 42.51 8.26
CA PRO A 75 -34.21 42.07 8.82
C PRO A 75 -34.31 40.60 9.26
N SER A 76 -33.85 39.68 8.42
CA SER A 76 -33.73 38.28 8.79
C SER A 76 -32.35 38.02 9.42
N ASN A 77 -32.38 37.78 10.73
CA ASN A 77 -31.36 37.13 11.56
C ASN A 77 -30.09 36.67 10.85
N ASN A 78 -28.96 37.29 11.23
CA ASN A 78 -27.63 36.74 11.11
C ASN A 78 -27.52 35.46 11.97
N GLY A 79 -28.10 34.37 11.48
CA GLY A 79 -27.63 33.03 11.81
C GLY A 79 -26.45 32.77 10.89
N THR A 80 -25.25 33.08 11.35
CA THR A 80 -24.03 32.51 10.79
C THR A 80 -24.15 30.99 10.89
N HIS A 81 -24.72 30.36 9.87
CA HIS A 81 -24.44 28.98 9.53
C HIS A 81 -22.98 28.94 9.09
N GLU A 82 -22.09 29.06 10.07
CA GLU A 82 -20.72 28.62 9.96
C GLU A 82 -20.84 27.13 9.67
N SER A 83 -20.80 26.77 8.38
CA SER A 83 -20.67 25.39 7.96
C SER A 83 -19.44 24.90 8.70
N LEU A 84 -19.64 24.05 9.72
CA LEU A 84 -18.56 23.38 10.42
C LEU A 84 -17.77 22.65 9.35
N LYS A 85 -16.70 23.28 8.84
CA LYS A 85 -15.73 22.64 7.96
C LYS A 85 -15.29 21.42 8.74
N LYS A 86 -15.76 20.23 8.32
CA LYS A 86 -15.28 18.95 8.84
C LYS A 86 -13.77 19.07 8.77
N SER A 87 -13.11 19.13 9.93
CA SER A 87 -11.66 19.15 9.94
C SER A 87 -11.21 17.85 9.26
N ASN A 88 -10.57 17.96 8.09
CA ASN A 88 -10.00 16.82 7.35
C ASN A 88 -8.73 16.37 8.09
N GLU A 89 -8.97 15.81 9.26
CA GLU A 89 -7.99 15.29 10.16
C GLU A 89 -8.12 13.76 10.19
N ALA A 90 -6.98 13.10 9.99
CA ALA A 90 -6.83 11.65 9.91
C ALA A 90 -5.53 11.21 10.58
N ALA A 91 -5.52 10.01 11.15
CA ALA A 91 -4.32 9.36 11.63
C ALA A 91 -3.65 8.55 10.51
N LEU A 92 -2.33 8.68 10.39
CA LEU A 92 -1.49 7.81 9.58
C LEU A 92 -0.54 7.07 10.53
N ILE A 93 -0.60 5.74 10.53
CA ILE A 93 0.23 4.87 11.36
C ILE A 93 1.19 4.14 10.44
N LEU A 94 2.50 4.21 10.71
CA LEU A 94 3.53 3.47 10.00
C LEU A 94 4.12 2.41 10.93
N ILE A 95 4.24 1.16 10.47
CA ILE A 95 4.80 0.06 11.26
C ILE A 95 5.80 -0.70 10.40
N ARG A 96 7.06 -0.73 10.83
CA ARG A 96 8.02 -1.68 10.28
C ARG A 96 7.66 -3.07 10.82
N HIS A 97 7.64 -4.07 9.95
CA HIS A 97 7.40 -5.45 10.38
C HIS A 97 8.30 -5.89 11.54
N GLY A 98 7.81 -6.86 12.32
CA GLY A 98 8.62 -7.49 13.37
C GLY A 98 9.85 -8.21 12.81
N GLU A 99 10.77 -8.62 13.68
CA GLU A 99 11.96 -9.38 13.28
C GLU A 99 11.59 -10.62 12.44
N SER A 100 12.27 -10.81 11.30
CA SER A 100 12.12 -12.00 10.46
C SER A 100 13.23 -13.02 10.69
N LEU A 101 12.99 -14.28 10.29
CA LEU A 101 13.99 -15.36 10.41
C LEU A 101 15.35 -15.01 9.78
N TRP A 102 15.35 -14.19 8.73
CA TRP A 102 16.60 -13.75 8.08
C TRP A 102 17.20 -12.50 8.71
N ASN A 103 16.41 -11.69 9.41
CA ASN A 103 16.98 -10.60 10.21
C ASN A 103 17.76 -11.15 11.40
N GLU A 104 17.19 -12.14 12.09
CA GLU A 104 17.85 -12.87 13.19
C GLU A 104 19.18 -13.49 12.73
N LYS A 105 19.19 -14.11 11.55
CA LYS A 105 20.41 -14.71 10.95
C LYS A 105 21.37 -13.70 10.31
N ASN A 106 21.11 -12.41 10.45
CA ASN A 106 21.90 -11.32 9.85
C ASN A 106 22.08 -11.44 8.31
N LEU A 107 21.05 -11.95 7.61
CA LEU A 107 21.03 -12.07 6.15
C LEU A 107 20.42 -10.84 5.48
N PHE A 108 20.80 -10.55 4.25
CA PHE A 108 20.08 -9.61 3.39
C PHE A 108 18.76 -10.25 2.92
N THR A 109 17.63 -9.70 3.34
CA THR A 109 16.31 -10.27 3.00
C THR A 109 15.78 -9.74 1.67
N GLY A 110 15.72 -8.41 1.51
CA GLY A 110 15.17 -7.79 0.30
C GLY A 110 13.74 -8.25 0.02
N CYS A 111 13.47 -8.61 -1.24
CA CYS A 111 12.16 -9.05 -1.69
C CYS A 111 11.91 -10.54 -1.46
N VAL A 112 12.84 -11.29 -0.85
CA VAL A 112 12.62 -12.70 -0.52
C VAL A 112 11.56 -12.82 0.56
N ASP A 113 10.60 -13.71 0.36
CA ASP A 113 9.48 -13.85 1.27
C ASP A 113 9.81 -14.82 2.41
N VAL A 114 9.92 -14.25 3.62
CA VAL A 114 10.30 -14.97 4.84
C VAL A 114 9.38 -14.57 5.98
N PRO A 115 9.02 -15.50 6.87
CA PRO A 115 8.12 -15.22 7.98
C PRO A 115 8.81 -14.49 9.13
N LEU A 116 7.99 -14.03 10.07
CA LEU A 116 8.43 -13.48 11.35
C LEU A 116 9.06 -14.57 12.24
N THR A 117 9.97 -14.17 13.12
CA THR A 117 10.40 -15.00 14.26
C THR A 117 9.33 -15.01 15.35
N LYS A 118 9.50 -15.83 16.40
CA LYS A 118 8.64 -15.75 17.59
C LYS A 118 8.68 -14.36 18.22
N LYS A 119 9.89 -13.80 18.34
CA LYS A 119 10.09 -12.41 18.80
C LYS A 119 9.40 -11.41 17.86
N GLY A 120 9.50 -11.57 16.55
CA GLY A 120 8.80 -10.70 15.59
C GLY A 120 7.27 -10.76 15.70
N VAL A 121 6.71 -11.93 16.06
CA VAL A 121 5.27 -12.07 16.38
C VAL A 121 4.92 -11.31 17.65
N GLU A 122 5.73 -11.41 18.71
CA GLU A 122 5.53 -10.66 19.96
C GLU A 122 5.63 -9.15 19.74
N GLU A 123 6.60 -8.70 18.94
CA GLU A 123 6.74 -7.30 18.51
C GLU A 123 5.48 -6.79 17.80
N ALA A 124 4.89 -7.58 16.90
CA ALA A 124 3.65 -7.22 16.20
C ALA A 124 2.44 -7.14 17.16
N ILE A 125 2.34 -8.07 18.12
CA ILE A 125 1.30 -8.05 19.16
C ILE A 125 1.45 -6.81 20.03
N GLU A 126 2.68 -6.48 20.44
CA GLU A 126 2.95 -5.30 21.26
C GLU A 126 2.66 -3.99 20.51
N ALA A 127 2.96 -3.94 19.21
CA ALA A 127 2.53 -2.84 18.34
C ALA A 127 1.00 -2.68 18.39
N GLY A 128 0.26 -3.79 18.29
CA GLY A 128 -1.20 -3.82 18.39
C GLY A 128 -1.73 -3.23 19.70
N LYS A 129 -1.11 -3.56 20.84
CA LYS A 129 -1.49 -3.00 22.15
C LYS A 129 -1.29 -1.49 22.22
N ARG A 130 -0.22 -0.96 21.63
CA ARG A 130 0.04 0.48 21.54
C ARG A 130 -0.97 1.21 20.65
N LEU A 131 -1.52 0.51 19.67
CA LEU A 131 -2.48 1.06 18.70
C LEU A 131 -3.94 0.81 19.09
N SER A 132 -4.21 0.14 20.21
CA SER A 132 -5.54 -0.41 20.52
C SER A 132 -6.66 0.63 20.57
N ASN A 133 -6.29 1.89 20.79
CA ASN A 133 -7.18 3.03 20.99
C ASN A 133 -7.12 4.05 19.84
N ILE A 134 -6.39 3.76 18.76
CA ILE A 134 -6.27 4.64 17.59
C ILE A 134 -7.14 4.07 16.47
N PRO A 135 -8.08 4.84 15.89
CA PRO A 135 -8.97 4.31 14.87
C PRO A 135 -8.16 3.88 13.63
N VAL A 136 -8.55 2.75 13.03
CA VAL A 136 -8.02 2.26 11.76
C VAL A 136 -9.21 1.91 10.86
N ASP A 137 -9.28 2.57 9.72
CA ASP A 137 -10.35 2.40 8.73
C ASP A 137 -9.87 1.66 7.48
N MET A 138 -8.56 1.67 7.20
CA MET A 138 -7.94 0.99 6.07
C MET A 138 -6.48 0.65 6.39
N ILE A 139 -6.02 -0.49 5.87
CA ILE A 139 -4.66 -0.98 6.08
C ILE A 139 -4.00 -1.19 4.72
N PHE A 140 -2.79 -0.69 4.56
CA PHE A 140 -1.91 -1.00 3.43
C PHE A 140 -0.73 -1.83 3.93
N THR A 141 -0.34 -2.81 3.15
CA THR A 141 0.82 -3.66 3.44
C THR A 141 1.68 -3.84 2.20
N SER A 142 2.93 -4.23 2.39
CA SER A 142 3.68 -4.79 1.29
C SER A 142 3.12 -6.15 0.85
N ALA A 143 3.54 -6.62 -0.32
CA ALA A 143 3.17 -7.97 -0.79
C ALA A 143 3.89 -9.10 -0.01
N LEU A 144 4.79 -8.77 0.93
CA LEU A 144 5.62 -9.75 1.64
C LEU A 144 4.97 -10.18 2.96
N ILE A 145 4.99 -11.49 3.24
CA ILE A 145 4.23 -12.13 4.31
C ILE A 145 4.51 -11.53 5.68
N ARG A 146 5.77 -11.17 5.97
CA ARG A 146 6.18 -10.57 7.26
C ARG A 146 5.48 -9.24 7.55
N ALA A 147 5.19 -8.43 6.53
CA ALA A 147 4.47 -7.17 6.71
C ALA A 147 2.97 -7.44 6.92
N GLN A 148 2.40 -8.35 6.15
CA GLN A 148 1.00 -8.79 6.30
C GLN A 148 0.76 -9.41 7.68
N MET A 149 1.61 -10.36 8.11
CA MET A 149 1.58 -10.95 9.45
C MET A 149 1.60 -9.88 10.53
N THR A 150 2.48 -8.87 10.41
CA THR A 150 2.58 -7.79 11.40
C THR A 150 1.26 -7.02 11.50
N ALA A 151 0.67 -6.62 10.37
CA ALA A 151 -0.60 -5.90 10.36
C ALA A 151 -1.74 -6.72 10.98
N MET A 152 -1.87 -7.98 10.55
CA MET A 152 -2.94 -8.86 11.01
C MET A 152 -2.83 -9.15 12.51
N LEU A 153 -1.63 -9.47 13.00
CA LEU A 153 -1.37 -9.72 14.42
C LEU A 153 -1.61 -8.48 15.27
N ALA A 154 -1.16 -7.29 14.82
CA ALA A 154 -1.40 -6.05 15.55
C ALA A 154 -2.90 -5.77 15.72
N MET A 155 -3.70 -6.01 14.69
CA MET A 155 -5.15 -5.78 14.73
C MET A 155 -5.91 -6.75 15.64
N THR A 156 -5.34 -7.92 15.98
CA THR A 156 -5.95 -8.82 16.99
C THR A 156 -6.07 -8.18 18.38
N GLN A 157 -5.24 -7.17 18.67
CA GLN A 157 -5.20 -6.47 19.95
C GLN A 157 -6.07 -5.21 19.97
N HIS A 158 -6.66 -4.83 18.83
CA HIS A 158 -7.36 -3.56 18.68
C HIS A 158 -8.77 -3.58 19.32
N ARG A 159 -9.09 -2.58 20.14
CA ARG A 159 -10.32 -2.59 20.98
C ARG A 159 -11.62 -2.64 20.20
N ARG A 160 -11.64 -2.05 19.00
CA ARG A 160 -12.86 -2.00 18.17
C ARG A 160 -13.27 -3.37 17.61
N LYS A 161 -12.42 -4.40 17.73
CA LYS A 161 -12.65 -5.79 17.27
C LYS A 161 -13.12 -5.92 15.82
N LYS A 162 -12.91 -4.89 14.99
CA LYS A 162 -13.12 -4.99 13.55
C LYS A 162 -12.11 -5.97 12.97
N VAL A 163 -12.55 -6.73 11.99
CA VAL A 163 -11.75 -7.81 11.40
C VAL A 163 -10.95 -7.26 10.22
N PRO A 164 -9.60 -7.31 10.23
CA PRO A 164 -8.81 -7.00 9.04
C PRO A 164 -9.00 -8.11 7.99
N ILE A 165 -9.24 -7.74 6.73
CA ILE A 165 -9.47 -8.69 5.64
C ILE A 165 -8.58 -8.33 4.46
N ILE A 166 -7.75 -9.29 4.03
CA ILE A 166 -6.91 -9.13 2.83
C ILE A 166 -7.82 -9.10 1.60
N MET A 167 -7.68 -8.03 0.83
CA MET A 167 -8.43 -7.82 -0.41
C MET A 167 -7.70 -8.52 -1.56
N HIS A 168 -8.40 -9.45 -2.20
CA HIS A 168 -7.89 -10.21 -3.34
C HIS A 168 -8.35 -9.55 -4.65
N ASN A 169 -7.44 -8.82 -5.29
CA ASN A 169 -7.70 -7.98 -6.47
C ASN A 169 -6.92 -8.43 -7.72
N GLU A 170 -6.21 -9.55 -7.65
CA GLU A 170 -5.35 -10.09 -8.71
C GLU A 170 -6.10 -10.46 -10.00
N ASN A 171 -7.36 -10.89 -9.87
CA ASN A 171 -8.24 -11.17 -11.01
C ASN A 171 -9.72 -11.07 -10.60
N GLU A 172 -10.61 -11.09 -11.58
CA GLU A 172 -12.06 -10.96 -11.35
C GLU A 172 -12.61 -12.09 -10.47
N GLN A 173 -12.16 -13.32 -10.68
CA GLN A 173 -12.64 -14.48 -9.92
C GLN A 173 -12.29 -14.39 -8.44
N ALA A 174 -11.07 -13.97 -8.10
CA ALA A 174 -10.64 -13.75 -6.72
C ALA A 174 -11.45 -12.63 -6.03
N ARG A 175 -11.78 -11.56 -6.76
CA ARG A 175 -12.65 -10.48 -6.26
C ARG A 175 -14.07 -10.96 -5.99
N VAL A 176 -14.64 -11.74 -6.90
CA VAL A 176 -15.99 -12.30 -6.75
C VAL A 176 -16.04 -13.27 -5.59
N TRP A 177 -15.06 -14.17 -5.46
CA TRP A 177 -15.02 -15.18 -4.40
C TRP A 177 -14.73 -14.60 -3.01
N SER A 178 -14.04 -13.46 -2.93
CA SER A 178 -13.78 -12.77 -1.66
C SER A 178 -14.85 -11.76 -1.27
N GLN A 179 -15.93 -11.64 -2.05
CA GLN A 179 -16.99 -10.67 -1.79
C GLN A 179 -17.73 -10.98 -0.48
N ILE A 180 -17.89 -9.96 0.36
CA ILE A 180 -18.73 -10.00 1.55
C ILE A 180 -20.11 -9.44 1.17
N HIS A 181 -21.17 -10.21 1.38
CA HIS A 181 -22.53 -9.81 1.01
C HIS A 181 -23.29 -9.08 2.13
N SER A 182 -22.93 -9.32 3.39
CA SER A 182 -23.57 -8.67 4.54
C SER A 182 -23.03 -7.26 4.73
N GLU A 183 -23.91 -6.25 4.64
CA GLU A 183 -23.55 -4.85 4.91
C GLU A 183 -23.00 -4.64 6.31
N ASP A 184 -23.53 -5.36 7.31
CA ASP A 184 -23.07 -5.24 8.68
C ASP A 184 -21.69 -5.87 8.87
N THR A 185 -21.41 -6.99 8.20
CA THR A 185 -20.06 -7.58 8.19
C THR A 185 -19.07 -6.65 7.49
N ILE A 186 -19.46 -6.00 6.39
CA ILE A 186 -18.63 -4.97 5.73
C ILE A 186 -18.30 -3.83 6.71
N LYS A 187 -19.29 -3.32 7.46
CA LYS A 187 -19.06 -2.25 8.46
C LYS A 187 -18.11 -2.68 9.58
N GLN A 188 -18.11 -3.96 9.94
CA GLN A 188 -17.22 -4.56 10.94
C GLN A 188 -15.87 -5.03 10.38
N SER A 189 -15.61 -4.80 9.09
CA SER A 189 -14.35 -5.18 8.45
C SER A 189 -13.43 -3.97 8.25
N ILE A 190 -12.13 -4.24 8.15
CA ILE A 190 -11.10 -3.28 7.74
C ILE A 190 -10.40 -3.86 6.52
N PRO A 191 -10.48 -3.23 5.33
CA PRO A 191 -9.80 -3.73 4.16
C PRO A 191 -8.28 -3.60 4.31
N VAL A 192 -7.57 -4.67 3.95
CA VAL A 192 -6.11 -4.77 3.90
C VAL A 192 -5.68 -4.91 2.44
N ILE A 193 -4.98 -3.90 1.93
CA ILE A 193 -4.52 -3.84 0.55
C ILE A 193 -3.02 -4.15 0.51
N ALA A 194 -2.63 -5.20 -0.20
CA ALA A 194 -1.23 -5.57 -0.39
C ALA A 194 -0.70 -4.98 -1.70
N ALA A 195 0.48 -4.35 -1.65
CA ALA A 195 1.09 -3.69 -2.80
C ALA A 195 2.60 -3.97 -2.87
N TRP A 196 3.08 -4.41 -4.04
CA TRP A 196 4.50 -4.67 -4.25
C TRP A 196 5.34 -3.38 -4.17
N GLN A 197 4.75 -2.23 -4.46
CA GLN A 197 5.38 -0.92 -4.38
C GLN A 197 5.81 -0.57 -2.96
N LEU A 198 5.21 -1.20 -1.94
CA LEU A 198 5.58 -1.05 -0.54
C LEU A 198 6.61 -2.10 -0.07
N ASN A 199 7.04 -3.03 -0.94
CA ASN A 199 8.07 -4.03 -0.62
C ASN A 199 9.38 -3.39 -0.17
N GLU A 200 10.18 -4.16 0.55
CA GLU A 200 11.53 -3.78 0.94
C GLU A 200 12.38 -3.42 -0.28
N ARG A 201 13.45 -2.66 -0.08
CA ARG A 201 14.45 -2.44 -1.13
C ARG A 201 15.00 -3.78 -1.63
N MET A 202 15.00 -3.98 -2.95
CA MET A 202 15.51 -5.19 -3.57
C MET A 202 17.04 -5.21 -3.51
N TYR A 203 17.61 -6.17 -2.78
CA TYR A 203 19.06 -6.24 -2.53
C TYR A 203 19.86 -6.94 -3.64
N GLY A 204 19.21 -7.31 -4.75
CA GLY A 204 19.84 -7.95 -5.89
C GLY A 204 20.56 -9.23 -5.52
N GLU A 205 21.81 -9.36 -5.99
CA GLU A 205 22.67 -10.51 -5.74
C GLU A 205 23.07 -10.68 -4.26
N LEU A 206 22.85 -9.66 -3.42
CA LEU A 206 23.15 -9.78 -1.99
C LEU A 206 22.10 -10.58 -1.22
N GLN A 207 20.90 -10.80 -1.78
CA GLN A 207 19.82 -11.49 -1.08
C GLN A 207 20.23 -12.90 -0.63
N GLY A 208 19.99 -13.22 0.64
CA GLY A 208 20.37 -14.49 1.27
C GLY A 208 21.80 -14.53 1.79
N LEU A 209 22.67 -13.61 1.40
CA LEU A 209 24.03 -13.54 1.93
C LEU A 209 24.05 -12.98 3.35
N ASN A 210 24.99 -13.46 4.17
CA ASN A 210 25.23 -12.91 5.50
C ASN A 210 25.92 -11.55 5.38
N LYS A 211 25.43 -10.54 6.12
CA LYS A 211 25.95 -9.17 6.04
C LYS A 211 27.39 -9.04 6.50
N GLN A 212 27.79 -9.79 7.52
CA GLN A 212 29.15 -9.75 8.05
C GLN A 212 30.12 -10.41 7.07
N GLU A 213 29.81 -11.63 6.62
CA GLU A 213 30.65 -12.35 5.64
C GLU A 213 30.77 -11.60 4.32
N THR A 214 29.69 -10.95 3.87
CA THR A 214 29.71 -10.09 2.67
C THR A 214 30.64 -8.90 2.88
N ALA A 215 30.63 -8.28 4.06
CA ALA A 215 31.53 -7.17 4.39
C ALA A 215 32.99 -7.62 4.47
N ASP A 216 33.25 -8.84 4.94
CA ASP A 216 34.59 -9.42 4.98
C ASP A 216 35.11 -9.76 3.58
N ARG A 217 34.22 -10.19 2.67
CA ARG A 217 34.58 -10.53 1.28
C ARG A 217 34.75 -9.32 0.36
N PHE A 218 33.87 -8.33 0.46
CA PHE A 218 33.81 -7.20 -0.48
C PHE A 218 34.31 -5.87 0.10
N GLY A 219 34.63 -5.85 1.40
CA GLY A 219 35.04 -4.66 2.14
C GLY A 219 33.87 -3.97 2.85
N LYS A 220 34.11 -3.51 4.08
CA LYS A 220 33.10 -2.86 4.93
C LYS A 220 32.55 -1.59 4.30
N GLU A 221 33.40 -0.77 3.68
CA GLU A 221 32.98 0.49 3.05
C GLU A 221 32.04 0.25 1.88
N LYS A 222 32.40 -0.68 0.99
CA LYS A 222 31.58 -1.05 -0.18
C LYS A 222 30.23 -1.61 0.22
N VAL A 223 30.21 -2.51 1.21
CA VAL A 223 28.94 -3.07 1.73
C VAL A 223 28.14 -2.02 2.48
N HIS A 224 28.79 -1.09 3.17
CA HIS A 224 28.12 0.04 3.81
C HIS A 224 27.48 0.95 2.76
N GLU A 225 28.19 1.29 1.69
CA GLU A 225 27.69 2.06 0.55
C GLU A 225 26.45 1.39 -0.07
N TRP A 226 26.52 0.11 -0.46
CA TRP A 226 25.35 -0.63 -0.96
C TRP A 226 24.17 -0.69 0.03
N ARG A 227 24.47 -0.64 1.34
CA ARG A 227 23.45 -0.70 2.39
C ARG A 227 22.83 0.65 2.71
N ARG A 228 23.59 1.72 2.65
CA ARG A 228 23.24 3.00 3.25
C ARG A 228 23.25 4.15 2.27
N SER A 229 23.90 4.04 1.10
CA SER A 229 23.84 5.07 0.08
C SER A 229 22.39 5.27 -0.41
N TYR A 230 22.12 6.50 -0.84
CA TYR A 230 20.82 6.91 -1.38
C TYR A 230 20.66 6.42 -2.82
N ASP A 231 21.65 6.70 -3.66
CA ASP A 231 21.62 6.53 -5.12
C ASP A 231 22.36 5.27 -5.60
N THR A 232 23.23 4.68 -4.78
CA THR A 232 24.07 3.56 -5.19
C THR A 232 23.38 2.22 -4.92
N PRO A 233 22.97 1.46 -5.97
CA PRO A 233 22.34 0.16 -5.78
C PRO A 233 23.38 -0.94 -5.49
N PRO A 234 23.00 -2.01 -4.79
CA PRO A 234 23.76 -3.26 -4.83
C PRO A 234 23.69 -3.89 -6.25
N PRO A 235 24.58 -4.84 -6.58
CA PRO A 235 24.58 -5.50 -7.88
C PRO A 235 23.22 -6.13 -8.21
N ASN A 236 22.66 -5.76 -9.37
CA ASN A 236 21.33 -6.17 -9.83
C ASN A 236 20.21 -5.88 -8.79
N GLY A 237 20.36 -4.80 -8.01
CA GLY A 237 19.45 -4.38 -6.96
C GLY A 237 18.82 -3.01 -7.19
N GLU A 238 18.06 -2.55 -6.19
CA GLU A 238 17.50 -1.19 -6.12
C GLU A 238 18.34 -0.32 -5.18
N SER A 239 18.53 0.95 -5.54
CA SER A 239 19.00 1.99 -4.62
C SER A 239 17.86 2.43 -3.68
N LEU A 240 18.16 3.26 -2.67
CA LEU A 240 17.09 3.83 -1.84
C LEU A 240 16.23 4.82 -2.63
N GLU A 241 16.83 5.54 -3.59
CA GLU A 241 16.14 6.43 -4.52
C GLU A 241 15.11 5.68 -5.36
N MET A 242 15.49 4.59 -6.04
CA MET A 242 14.56 3.76 -6.83
C MET A 242 13.42 3.20 -5.97
N CYS A 243 13.74 2.74 -4.75
CA CYS A 243 12.74 2.31 -3.78
C CYS A 243 11.80 3.46 -3.38
N ALA A 244 12.34 4.68 -3.26
CA ALA A 244 11.55 5.86 -2.92
C ALA A 244 10.62 6.28 -4.04
N GLU A 245 11.07 6.27 -5.30
CA GLU A 245 10.23 6.58 -6.45
C GLU A 245 8.95 5.74 -6.45
N ARG A 246 9.06 4.42 -6.38
CA ARG A 246 7.88 3.53 -6.37
C ARG A 246 7.03 3.63 -5.12
N ALA A 247 7.65 3.73 -3.93
CA ALA A 247 6.92 3.72 -2.67
C ALA A 247 6.17 5.04 -2.44
N VAL A 248 6.80 6.17 -2.78
CA VAL A 248 6.21 7.51 -2.65
C VAL A 248 5.16 7.75 -3.72
N ALA A 249 5.37 7.30 -4.96
CA ALA A 249 4.33 7.36 -5.99
C ALA A 249 3.08 6.61 -5.54
N TYR A 250 3.22 5.36 -5.10
CA TYR A 250 2.09 4.58 -4.58
C TYR A 250 1.42 5.24 -3.36
N PHE A 251 2.21 5.81 -2.43
CA PHE A 251 1.66 6.54 -1.30
C PHE A 251 0.78 7.72 -1.75
N LYS A 252 1.26 8.53 -2.70
CA LYS A 252 0.53 9.70 -3.22
C LYS A 252 -0.73 9.32 -3.99
N ASP A 253 -0.66 8.26 -4.79
CA ASP A 253 -1.74 7.90 -5.70
C ASP A 253 -2.85 7.11 -4.98
N GLU A 254 -2.49 6.24 -4.03
CA GLU A 254 -3.45 5.31 -3.43
C GLU A 254 -3.75 5.60 -1.95
N ILE A 255 -2.79 6.12 -1.19
CA ILE A 255 -2.90 6.24 0.28
C ILE A 255 -3.29 7.66 0.71
N GLU A 256 -2.61 8.68 0.18
CA GLU A 256 -2.87 10.09 0.50
C GLU A 256 -4.33 10.50 0.21
N PRO A 257 -5.00 10.05 -0.87
CA PRO A 257 -6.42 10.32 -1.11
C PRO A 257 -7.33 9.75 -0.02
N GLN A 258 -6.96 8.61 0.59
CA GLN A 258 -7.74 8.02 1.68
C GLN A 258 -7.65 8.91 2.94
N LEU A 259 -6.45 9.43 3.25
CA LEU A 259 -6.24 10.37 4.35
C LEU A 259 -7.00 11.70 4.09
N LEU A 260 -6.97 12.20 2.87
CA LEU A 260 -7.76 13.38 2.44
C LEU A 260 -9.27 13.17 2.60
N SER A 261 -9.76 11.94 2.38
CA SER A 261 -11.16 11.57 2.64
C SER A 261 -11.50 11.44 4.13
N GLY A 262 -10.51 11.59 5.02
CA GLY A 262 -10.66 11.51 6.47
C GLY A 262 -10.59 10.11 7.06
N LYS A 263 -10.17 9.10 6.27
CA LYS A 263 -9.94 7.73 6.77
C LYS A 263 -8.64 7.68 7.56
N ASN A 264 -8.64 6.93 8.65
CA ASN A 264 -7.44 6.62 9.40
C ASN A 264 -6.74 5.41 8.78
N VAL A 265 -5.48 5.57 8.39
CA VAL A 265 -4.74 4.58 7.61
C VAL A 265 -3.59 4.01 8.41
N MET A 266 -3.44 2.69 8.39
CA MET A 266 -2.25 1.99 8.88
C MET A 266 -1.45 1.42 7.69
N ILE A 267 -0.13 1.60 7.70
CA ILE A 267 0.80 1.01 6.75
C ILE A 267 1.75 0.08 7.50
N ALA A 268 1.72 -1.21 7.19
CA ALA A 268 2.74 -2.15 7.66
C ALA A 268 3.68 -2.52 6.51
N ALA A 269 4.95 -2.16 6.62
CA ALA A 269 5.92 -2.36 5.54
C ALA A 269 7.34 -2.58 6.11
N HIS A 270 8.36 -2.09 5.41
CA HIS A 270 9.75 -2.43 5.65
C HIS A 270 10.62 -1.23 5.98
N GLY A 271 11.88 -1.48 6.34
CA GLY A 271 12.80 -0.42 6.72
C GLY A 271 12.99 0.60 5.60
N ASN A 272 13.39 0.19 4.39
CA ASN A 272 13.68 1.14 3.32
C ASN A 272 12.43 1.79 2.77
N SER A 273 11.35 1.04 2.52
CA SER A 273 10.12 1.62 1.98
C SER A 273 9.47 2.63 2.92
N LEU A 274 9.48 2.37 4.24
CA LEU A 274 8.99 3.36 5.21
C LEU A 274 9.94 4.55 5.36
N ARG A 275 11.26 4.36 5.28
CA ARG A 275 12.20 5.49 5.28
C ARG A 275 11.97 6.41 4.08
N SER A 276 11.69 5.85 2.91
CA SER A 276 11.34 6.63 1.72
C SER A 276 10.05 7.42 1.89
N ILE A 277 9.00 6.81 2.46
CA ILE A 277 7.76 7.51 2.77
C ILE A 277 8.03 8.62 3.79
N ILE A 278 8.74 8.33 4.88
CA ILE A 278 9.06 9.32 5.92
C ILE A 278 9.90 10.47 5.35
N MET A 279 10.82 10.20 4.44
CA MET A 279 11.59 11.22 3.73
C MET A 279 10.66 12.19 3.00
N TYR A 280 9.61 11.69 2.34
CA TYR A 280 8.58 12.52 1.73
C TYR A 280 7.74 13.31 2.76
N LEU A 281 7.29 12.64 3.83
CA LEU A 281 6.41 13.26 4.84
C LEU A 281 7.10 14.41 5.59
N ASP A 282 8.35 14.20 6.02
CA ASP A 282 9.11 15.16 6.81
C ASP A 282 10.07 16.01 5.98
N LYS A 283 10.05 15.85 4.65
CA LYS A 283 10.90 16.58 3.70
C LYS A 283 12.39 16.44 4.01
N LEU A 284 12.80 15.22 4.37
CA LEU A 284 14.19 14.91 4.68
C LEU A 284 15.06 14.95 3.43
N THR A 285 16.30 15.39 3.60
CA THR A 285 17.36 15.30 2.59
C THR A 285 17.85 13.86 2.43
N SER A 286 18.59 13.60 1.35
CA SER A 286 19.24 12.30 1.12
C SER A 286 20.18 11.89 2.25
N GLN A 287 20.80 12.83 2.95
CA GLN A 287 21.74 12.57 4.05
C GLN A 287 21.00 12.23 5.35
N GLU A 288 19.90 12.93 5.62
CA GLU A 288 19.07 12.70 6.80
C GLU A 288 18.36 11.35 6.76
N VAL A 289 17.83 10.94 5.60
CA VAL A 289 17.13 9.64 5.46
C VAL A 289 18.07 8.43 5.65
N ILE A 290 19.36 8.58 5.31
CA ILE A 290 20.36 7.52 5.49
C ILE A 290 20.57 7.21 6.98
N SER A 291 20.53 8.27 7.78
CA SER A 291 20.71 8.24 9.24
C SER A 291 19.44 7.84 9.99
N LEU A 292 18.28 7.90 9.34
CA LEU A 292 17.01 7.47 9.90
C LEU A 292 17.01 5.95 10.14
N GLU A 293 16.79 5.54 11.38
CA GLU A 293 16.63 4.14 11.77
C GLU A 293 15.22 3.88 12.29
N LEU A 294 14.62 2.78 11.83
CA LEU A 294 13.29 2.35 12.24
C LEU A 294 13.39 1.02 12.97
N SER A 295 13.02 0.97 14.25
CA SER A 295 12.95 -0.27 15.02
C SER A 295 11.84 -1.19 14.48
N THR A 296 12.03 -2.50 14.61
CA THR A 296 11.01 -3.51 14.26
C THR A 296 9.83 -3.44 15.23
N GLY A 297 8.60 -3.55 14.71
CA GLY A 297 7.38 -3.59 15.52
C GLY A 297 7.08 -2.34 16.36
N ILE A 298 7.78 -1.22 16.15
CA ILE A 298 7.45 0.04 16.83
C ILE A 298 6.61 0.90 15.89
N PRO A 299 5.33 1.16 16.21
CA PRO A 299 4.48 2.02 15.39
C PRO A 299 4.92 3.49 15.48
N MET A 300 4.76 4.23 14.38
CA MET A 300 5.00 5.67 14.29
C MET A 300 3.71 6.36 13.84
N LEU A 301 3.25 7.34 14.62
CA LEU A 301 2.01 8.07 14.37
C LEU A 301 2.29 9.43 13.72
N TYR A 302 1.53 9.73 12.67
CA TYR A 302 1.37 11.06 12.10
C TYR A 302 -0.09 11.49 12.21
N ILE A 303 -0.30 12.79 12.45
CA ILE A 303 -1.59 13.43 12.26
C ILE A 303 -1.54 14.15 10.91
N PHE A 304 -2.41 13.75 10.00
CA PHE A 304 -2.63 14.46 8.75
C PHE A 304 -3.74 15.50 8.95
N LYS A 305 -3.43 16.77 8.72
CA LYS A 305 -4.38 17.88 8.84
C LYS A 305 -4.07 18.94 7.80
N GLU A 306 -5.08 19.34 7.02
CA GLU A 306 -4.97 20.43 6.04
C GLU A 306 -3.80 20.25 5.05
N GLY A 307 -3.57 19.02 4.58
CA GLY A 307 -2.48 18.71 3.65
C GLY A 307 -1.09 18.65 4.29
N LYS A 308 -0.99 18.73 5.62
CA LYS A 308 0.28 18.65 6.35
C LYS A 308 0.33 17.40 7.22
N PHE A 309 1.49 16.78 7.27
CA PHE A 309 1.81 15.66 8.15
C PHE A 309 2.54 16.17 9.39
N ILE A 310 2.03 15.81 10.57
CA ILE A 310 2.60 16.20 11.86
C ILE A 310 3.01 14.93 12.59
N ARG A 311 4.32 14.67 12.67
CA ARG A 311 4.88 13.51 13.39
C ARG A 311 4.58 13.63 14.89
N ARG A 312 4.04 12.56 15.50
CA ARG A 312 3.76 12.46 16.95
C ARG A 312 4.63 11.43 17.67
N GLY A 313 5.39 10.63 16.93
CA GLY A 313 6.25 9.57 17.50
C GLY A 313 5.48 8.26 17.72
N SER A 314 6.05 7.36 18.52
CA SER A 314 5.39 6.10 18.88
C SER A 314 4.37 6.34 19.98
N PRO A 315 3.15 5.78 19.86
CA PRO A 315 2.23 5.74 20.98
C PRO A 315 2.85 5.05 22.21
N ILE A 316 2.81 5.73 23.37
CA ILE A 316 3.32 5.23 24.64
C ILE A 316 2.18 4.49 25.34
N ALA A 317 2.07 3.18 25.09
CA ALA A 317 1.17 2.25 25.77
C ALA A 317 -0.36 2.59 25.75
N PRO A 318 -1.24 1.63 26.07
CA PRO A 318 -2.69 1.90 26.15
C PRO A 318 -3.11 2.71 27.39
N THR A 319 -2.26 2.78 28.42
CA THR A 319 -2.60 3.33 29.75
C THR A 319 -2.08 4.74 30.02
N GLU A 320 -1.06 5.22 29.29
CA GLU A 320 -0.56 6.59 29.49
C GLU A 320 -1.35 7.59 28.64
N ALA A 321 -1.64 8.76 29.23
CA ALA A 321 -2.37 9.84 28.58
C ALA A 321 -1.60 10.48 27.39
N GLY A 322 -0.38 10.02 27.10
CA GLY A 322 0.61 10.71 26.28
C GLY A 322 0.35 10.79 24.77
N VAL A 323 -0.69 10.14 24.22
CA VAL A 323 -0.92 10.04 22.76
C VAL A 323 -2.34 10.41 22.34
N TYR A 324 -3.30 10.37 23.27
CA TYR A 324 -4.73 10.39 22.94
C TYR A 324 -5.36 11.79 23.01
N ALA A 325 -4.57 12.81 23.35
CA ALA A 325 -4.99 14.21 23.42
C ALA A 325 -4.63 15.05 22.19
N TYR A 326 -4.11 14.45 21.11
CA TYR A 326 -3.61 15.24 19.98
C TYR A 326 -4.70 15.90 19.15
N THR A 327 -5.91 15.32 19.14
CA THR A 327 -7.01 15.83 18.33
C THR A 327 -8.36 15.61 19.01
N ARG A 328 -9.33 16.51 18.76
CA ARG A 328 -10.69 16.39 19.29
C ARG A 328 -11.37 15.10 18.81
N LYS A 329 -11.09 14.66 17.57
CA LYS A 329 -11.62 13.42 17.00
C LYS A 329 -11.08 12.18 17.70
N LEU A 330 -9.78 12.12 17.98
CA LEU A 330 -9.17 10.98 18.69
C LEU A 330 -9.66 10.90 20.14
N ALA A 331 -9.81 12.06 20.80
CA ALA A 331 -10.38 12.13 22.15
C ALA A 331 -11.83 11.62 22.18
N GLN A 332 -12.68 12.08 21.23
CA GLN A 332 -14.06 11.60 21.10
C GLN A 332 -14.13 10.11 20.75
N TYR A 333 -13.22 9.61 19.91
CA TYR A 333 -13.16 8.19 19.57
C TYR A 333 -12.82 7.34 20.80
N ARG A 334 -11.83 7.75 21.60
CA ARG A 334 -11.49 7.08 22.85
C ARG A 334 -12.68 7.06 23.82
N GLN A 335 -13.34 8.20 24.02
CA GLN A 335 -14.51 8.27 24.90
C GLN A 335 -15.59 7.26 24.47
N LYS A 336 -15.91 7.18 23.17
CA LYS A 336 -16.86 6.20 22.65
C LYS A 336 -16.41 4.76 22.85
N LEU A 337 -15.12 4.46 22.73
CA LEU A 337 -14.59 3.12 23.00
C LEU A 337 -14.73 2.73 24.47
N ASP A 338 -14.49 3.66 25.38
CA ASP A 338 -14.62 3.43 26.82
C ASP A 338 -16.12 3.24 27.20
N GLU A 339 -17.03 4.00 26.58
CA GLU A 339 -18.50 3.82 26.73
C GLU A 339 -19.02 2.47 26.19
N MET A 340 -18.38 1.86 25.20
CA MET A 340 -18.78 0.55 24.64
C MET A 340 -18.37 -0.65 25.52
N LEU A 341 -17.49 -0.44 26.50
CA LEU A 341 -16.95 -1.50 27.38
C LEU A 341 -17.59 -1.51 28.77
N HIS A 342 -18.43 -0.52 29.07
CA HIS A 342 -19.29 -0.44 30.25
C HIS A 342 -20.73 -0.82 29.86
#